data_AF-A0A9Q1MGW2-F1
#
_entry.id   AF-A0A9Q1MGW2-F1
#
_cell.length_a   1.000
_cell.length_b   1.000
_cell.length_c   1.000
_cell.angle_alpha   90.00
_cell.angle_beta   90.00
_cell.angle_gamma   90.00
#
_symmetry.space_group_name_H-M   'P 1'
#
loop_
_entity.id
_entity.type
_entity.pdbx_description
1 polymer ?
#
loop_
_entity_poly.entity_id
_entity_poly.type
_entity_poly.pdbx_seq_one_letter_code
_entity_poly.pdbx_strand_id
1 'polypeptide(L)'
;MVGSSEALFDYIAAELAKFVAEEEENFHPLPGFSIDDMVGKDVAELTKAMQRQGIGMRVSALVNDTVGTLAGGRFSNKDVSIAVILGTGTNAAYVERAQAIPKWHGPLPKSGEMVINMEWGNFRSSHLPLIEYDHAMDTDSLNPGEQIFEKISGMYLGEILRRVLLRMAEEAAIFGDEVPPKLKSSFILRTPDTSSDLRVVGDKLKDILEISNTSLKTRR
;
A
#
# COMPACT_ATOMS: atom_id res chain seq x y z
N MET A 1 -13.10 -8.27 12.01
CA MET A 1 -13.20 -8.40 13.47
C MET A 1 -13.12 -6.97 14.00
N VAL A 2 -14.20 -6.44 14.55
CA VAL A 2 -14.23 -5.07 15.09
C VAL A 2 -13.69 -5.14 16.52
N GLY A 3 -12.69 -4.33 16.85
CA GLY A 3 -12.05 -4.27 18.17
C GLY A 3 -12.04 -2.85 18.72
N SER A 4 -11.63 -2.69 19.98
CA SER A 4 -11.41 -1.37 20.57
C SER A 4 -9.96 -0.92 20.39
N SER A 5 -9.75 0.38 20.33
CA SER A 5 -8.40 0.99 20.33
C SER A 5 -7.58 0.63 21.57
N GLU A 6 -8.21 0.48 22.73
CA GLU A 6 -7.52 0.02 23.96
C GLU A 6 -6.95 -1.39 23.76
N ALA A 7 -7.75 -2.30 23.21
CA ALA A 7 -7.31 -3.67 22.94
C ALA A 7 -6.17 -3.69 21.90
N LEU A 8 -6.17 -2.80 20.91
CA LEU A 8 -5.05 -2.68 19.96
C LEU A 8 -3.79 -2.18 20.66
N PHE A 9 -3.86 -1.11 21.45
CA PHE A 9 -2.68 -0.58 22.11
C PHE A 9 -2.10 -1.54 23.15
N ASP A 10 -2.96 -2.26 23.88
CA ASP A 10 -2.51 -3.31 24.81
C ASP A 10 -1.88 -4.49 24.07
N TYR A 11 -2.43 -4.89 22.92
CA TYR A 11 -1.83 -5.92 22.08
C TYR A 11 -0.44 -5.49 21.58
N ILE A 12 -0.33 -4.28 21.01
CA ILE A 12 0.96 -3.73 20.54
C ILE A 12 1.97 -3.68 21.70
N ALA A 13 1.56 -3.18 22.88
CA ALA A 13 2.44 -3.12 24.04
C ALA A 13 2.87 -4.51 24.53
N ALA A 14 1.97 -5.50 24.52
CA ALA A 14 2.30 -6.87 24.90
C ALA A 14 3.32 -7.51 23.93
N GLU A 15 3.14 -7.34 22.62
CA GLU A 15 4.11 -7.84 21.62
C GLU A 15 5.46 -7.10 21.72
N LEU A 16 5.44 -5.79 22.01
CA LEU A 16 6.67 -5.04 22.31
C LEU A 16 7.36 -5.56 23.58
N ALA A 17 6.63 -5.88 24.64
CA ALA A 17 7.20 -6.44 25.87
C ALA A 17 7.90 -7.77 25.62
N LYS A 18 7.28 -8.65 24.80
CA LYS A 18 7.90 -9.91 24.36
C LYS A 18 9.18 -9.63 23.58
N PHE A 19 9.11 -8.78 22.55
CA PHE A 19 10.27 -8.44 21.73
C PHE A 19 11.44 -7.88 22.57
N VAL A 20 11.17 -6.97 23.50
CA VAL A 20 12.20 -6.42 24.41
C VAL A 20 12.79 -7.49 25.33
N ALA A 21 11.99 -8.48 25.73
CA ALA A 21 12.47 -9.61 26.53
C ALA A 21 13.21 -10.68 25.69
N GLU A 22 12.95 -10.73 24.38
CA GLU A 22 13.43 -11.72 23.41
C GLU A 22 14.53 -11.17 22.48
N GLU A 23 15.31 -10.15 22.89
CA GLU A 23 16.36 -9.50 22.06
C GLU A 23 17.46 -10.44 21.49
N GLU A 24 17.32 -11.77 21.58
CA GLU A 24 18.10 -12.78 20.85
C GLU A 24 17.38 -13.64 19.79
N GLU A 25 16.04 -13.70 19.62
CA GLU A 25 15.46 -14.57 18.56
C GLU A 25 14.23 -14.02 17.77
N ASN A 26 14.46 -13.93 16.43
CA ASN A 26 13.59 -13.84 15.24
C ASN A 26 12.11 -13.39 15.31
N PHE A 27 11.81 -12.38 14.48
CA PHE A 27 10.50 -11.72 14.30
C PHE A 27 9.62 -12.31 13.17
N HIS A 28 8.30 -12.26 13.34
CA HIS A 28 7.28 -12.54 12.31
C HIS A 28 6.34 -11.32 12.08
N PRO A 29 5.90 -11.04 10.84
CA PRO A 29 5.10 -9.86 10.50
C PRO A 29 3.59 -9.98 10.82
N LEU A 30 2.93 -8.85 11.07
CA LEU A 30 1.51 -8.72 11.44
C LEU A 30 0.59 -8.30 10.26
N PRO A 31 -0.66 -8.79 10.18
CA PRO A 31 -1.68 -8.35 9.21
C PRO A 31 -2.43 -7.08 9.65
N GLY A 32 -3.08 -6.40 8.69
CA GLY A 32 -3.76 -5.11 8.91
C GLY A 32 -5.01 -5.16 9.80
N PHE A 33 -5.28 -4.05 10.50
CA PHE A 33 -6.40 -3.87 11.43
C PHE A 33 -7.33 -2.71 11.00
N SER A 34 -8.62 -2.80 11.34
CA SER A 34 -9.63 -1.74 11.20
C SER A 34 -10.30 -1.50 12.57
N ILE A 35 -10.25 -0.27 13.10
CA ILE A 35 -10.72 0.06 14.46
C ILE A 35 -11.50 1.37 14.44
N ASP A 36 -12.79 1.26 14.77
CA ASP A 36 -13.78 2.32 14.56
C ASP A 36 -13.66 3.48 15.59
N ASP A 37 -13.05 3.27 16.75
CA ASP A 37 -12.91 4.27 17.83
C ASP A 37 -11.51 4.92 17.90
N MET A 38 -10.67 4.73 16.88
CA MET A 38 -9.30 5.25 16.84
C MET A 38 -9.24 6.74 16.47
N VAL A 39 -10.26 7.27 15.78
CA VAL A 39 -10.28 8.66 15.30
C VAL A 39 -10.22 9.63 16.50
N GLY A 40 -9.16 10.43 16.55
CA GLY A 40 -8.95 11.44 17.59
C GLY A 40 -8.18 10.95 18.83
N LYS A 41 -7.74 9.68 18.88
CA LYS A 41 -6.88 9.17 19.95
C LYS A 41 -5.40 9.44 19.64
N ASP A 42 -4.69 9.95 20.64
CA ASP A 42 -3.28 10.36 20.54
C ASP A 42 -2.33 9.17 20.87
N VAL A 43 -1.08 9.24 20.42
CA VAL A 43 0.02 8.31 20.76
C VAL A 43 0.28 8.20 22.26
N ALA A 44 -0.28 9.13 23.05
CA ALA A 44 -0.37 9.03 24.50
C ALA A 44 -1.01 7.71 24.96
N GLU A 45 -1.96 7.14 24.21
CA GLU A 45 -2.60 5.87 24.56
C GLU A 45 -1.63 4.68 24.46
N LEU A 46 -0.77 4.65 23.44
CA LEU A 46 0.31 3.66 23.35
C LEU A 46 1.28 3.79 24.55
N THR A 47 1.59 5.02 24.95
CA THR A 47 2.45 5.27 26.12
C THR A 47 1.82 4.71 27.40
N LYS A 48 0.51 4.92 27.61
CA LYS A 48 -0.22 4.34 28.75
C LYS A 48 -0.22 2.82 28.70
N ALA A 49 -0.43 2.22 27.52
CA ALA A 49 -0.40 0.77 27.36
C ALA A 49 0.98 0.18 27.71
N MET A 50 2.07 0.78 27.22
CA MET A 50 3.43 0.37 27.61
C MET A 50 3.69 0.51 29.11
N GLN A 51 3.19 1.57 29.75
CA GLN A 51 3.27 1.74 31.22
C GLN A 51 2.52 0.64 31.98
N ARG A 52 1.31 0.27 31.52
CA ARG A 52 0.54 -0.86 32.10
C ARG A 52 1.29 -2.18 31.99
N GLN A 53 2.02 -2.38 30.90
CA GLN A 53 2.87 -3.56 30.66
C GLN A 53 4.24 -3.47 31.38
N GLY A 54 4.53 -2.39 32.12
CA GLY A 54 5.79 -2.23 32.85
C GLY A 54 7.01 -2.01 31.96
N ILE A 55 6.82 -1.61 30.70
CA ILE A 55 7.91 -1.43 29.72
C ILE A 55 8.56 -0.06 29.94
N GLY A 56 9.87 -0.04 30.21
CA GLY A 56 10.68 1.17 30.37
C GLY A 56 11.00 1.90 29.05
N MET A 57 10.04 2.05 28.14
CA MET A 57 10.22 2.66 26.81
C MET A 57 9.50 4.00 26.67
N ARG A 58 10.03 4.88 25.80
CA ARG A 58 9.45 6.19 25.48
C ARG A 58 9.23 6.35 23.99
N VAL A 59 7.97 6.54 23.58
CA VAL A 59 7.62 6.95 22.21
C VAL A 59 8.18 8.35 21.99
N SER A 60 9.19 8.46 21.12
CA SER A 60 9.90 9.72 20.86
C SER A 60 9.42 10.40 19.57
N ALA A 61 8.83 9.65 18.64
CA ALA A 61 8.29 10.16 17.39
C ALA A 61 7.20 9.24 16.86
N LEU A 62 6.20 9.83 16.19
CA LEU A 62 5.28 9.15 15.29
C LEU A 62 5.73 9.44 13.87
N VAL A 63 5.90 8.39 13.05
CA VAL A 63 6.55 8.52 11.75
C VAL A 63 5.71 7.80 10.69
N ASN A 64 5.49 8.45 9.55
CA ASN A 64 4.96 7.80 8.35
C ASN A 64 6.04 6.90 7.73
N ASP A 65 5.66 5.76 7.17
CA ASP A 65 6.56 4.76 6.58
C ASP A 65 7.50 5.33 5.50
N THR A 66 7.00 6.21 4.64
CA THR A 66 7.78 6.86 3.56
C THR A 66 8.77 7.88 4.13
N VAL A 67 8.39 8.58 5.21
CA VAL A 67 9.31 9.43 5.98
C VAL A 67 10.39 8.60 6.66
N GLY A 68 10.03 7.44 7.23
CA GLY A 68 10.97 6.49 7.81
C GLY A 68 11.98 5.97 6.77
N THR A 69 11.49 5.66 5.57
CA THR A 69 12.32 5.27 4.42
C THR A 69 13.31 6.36 4.05
N LEU A 70 12.87 7.63 4.00
CA LEU A 70 13.73 8.78 3.76
C LEU A 70 14.79 8.93 4.86
N ALA A 71 14.39 8.83 6.12
CA ALA A 71 15.29 8.95 7.26
C ALA A 71 16.36 7.86 7.27
N GLY A 72 15.97 6.60 7.01
CA GLY A 72 16.90 5.47 6.89
C GLY A 72 17.89 5.67 5.74
N GLY A 73 17.42 6.08 4.57
CA GLY A 73 18.29 6.40 3.43
C GLY A 73 19.27 7.53 3.74
N ARG A 74 18.79 8.62 4.36
CA ARG A 74 19.60 9.80 4.71
C ARG A 74 20.54 9.58 5.89
N PHE A 75 20.26 8.57 6.72
CA PHE A 75 21.20 8.10 7.74
C PHE A 75 22.48 7.55 7.09
N SER A 76 22.33 6.70 6.05
CA SER A 76 23.46 6.09 5.34
C SER A 76 24.10 6.98 4.27
N ASN A 77 23.32 7.85 3.62
CA ASN A 77 23.80 8.76 2.58
C ASN A 77 23.16 10.14 2.70
N LYS A 78 23.96 11.18 3.00
CA LYS A 78 23.48 12.55 3.23
C LYS A 78 22.87 13.22 1.99
N ASP A 79 23.15 12.72 0.79
CA ASP A 79 22.62 13.28 -0.46
C ASP A 79 21.17 12.85 -0.75
N VAL A 80 20.66 11.84 -0.03
CA VAL A 80 19.27 11.38 -0.19
C VAL A 80 18.31 12.51 0.17
N SER A 81 17.49 12.91 -0.79
CA SER A 81 16.55 14.03 -0.66
C SER A 81 15.10 13.65 -0.94
N ILE A 82 14.85 12.46 -1.50
CA ILE A 82 13.53 11.90 -1.81
C ILE A 82 13.54 10.42 -1.45
N ALA A 83 12.43 9.93 -0.92
CA ALA A 83 12.08 8.52 -0.82
C ALA A 83 10.75 8.27 -1.53
N VAL A 84 10.65 7.13 -2.20
CA VAL A 84 9.45 6.71 -2.92
C VAL A 84 9.12 5.28 -2.55
N ILE A 85 7.85 5.03 -2.21
CA ILE A 85 7.30 3.70 -2.04
C ILE A 85 6.52 3.32 -3.30
N LEU A 86 6.89 2.19 -3.88
CA LEU A 86 6.21 1.55 -5.00
C LEU A 86 5.94 0.09 -4.62
N GLY A 87 4.74 -0.18 -4.12
CA GLY A 87 4.33 -1.51 -3.67
C GLY A 87 2.85 -1.70 -3.83
N THR A 88 2.19 -2.26 -2.81
CA THR A 88 0.72 -2.34 -2.76
C THR A 88 0.09 -0.96 -2.91
N GLY A 89 0.58 0.04 -2.17
CA GLY A 89 0.28 1.46 -2.37
C GLY A 89 1.45 2.19 -3.02
N THR A 90 1.32 3.50 -3.16
CA THR A 90 2.44 4.37 -3.52
C THR A 90 2.40 5.69 -2.77
N ASN A 91 3.58 6.15 -2.35
CA ASN A 91 3.76 7.44 -1.71
C ASN A 91 5.17 7.99 -1.96
N ALA A 92 5.37 9.27 -1.71
CA ALA A 92 6.68 9.91 -1.71
C ALA A 92 6.83 10.86 -0.51
N ALA A 93 8.06 10.94 -0.02
CA ALA A 93 8.47 11.94 0.95
C ALA A 93 9.77 12.59 0.49
N TYR A 94 9.92 13.89 0.75
CA TYR A 94 11.12 14.61 0.36
C TYR A 94 11.52 15.68 1.37
N VAL A 95 12.74 16.19 1.23
CA VAL A 95 13.27 17.29 2.03
C VAL A 95 13.01 18.62 1.31
N GLU A 96 12.17 19.47 1.88
CA GLU A 96 11.90 20.83 1.41
C GLU A 96 12.59 21.87 2.28
N ARG A 97 12.88 23.04 1.73
CA ARG A 97 13.28 24.22 2.50
C ARG A 97 12.09 24.70 3.32
N ALA A 98 12.24 24.73 4.64
CA ALA A 98 11.15 25.06 5.54
C ALA A 98 10.54 26.46 5.26
N GLN A 99 11.34 27.41 4.78
CA GLN A 99 10.85 28.76 4.41
C GLN A 99 10.03 28.78 3.10
N ALA A 100 10.08 27.72 2.29
CA ALA A 100 9.37 27.61 1.03
C ALA A 100 7.98 26.96 1.17
N ILE A 101 7.47 26.81 2.40
CA ILE A 101 6.17 26.19 2.68
C ILE A 101 5.20 27.27 3.19
N PRO A 102 4.42 27.94 2.31
CA PRO A 102 3.58 29.08 2.70
C PRO A 102 2.51 28.75 3.74
N LYS A 103 2.06 27.49 3.79
CA LYS A 103 1.03 27.04 4.74
C LYS A 103 1.57 26.79 6.15
N TRP A 104 2.89 26.71 6.34
CA TRP A 104 3.50 26.40 7.63
C TRP A 104 3.79 27.69 8.42
N HIS A 105 3.16 27.80 9.58
CA HIS A 105 3.32 28.96 10.49
C HIS A 105 3.93 28.55 11.85
N GLY A 106 4.36 27.29 11.97
CA GLY A 106 4.95 26.75 13.19
C GLY A 106 6.44 27.04 13.32
N PRO A 107 7.08 26.58 14.41
CA PRO A 107 8.52 26.73 14.59
C PRO A 107 9.28 26.03 13.46
N LEU A 108 10.34 26.67 12.97
CA LEU A 108 11.17 26.09 11.92
C LEU A 108 12.18 25.10 12.52
N PRO A 109 12.48 23.98 11.82
CA PRO A 109 13.57 23.10 12.16
C PRO A 109 14.91 23.86 12.17
N LYS A 110 15.81 23.49 13.09
CA LYS A 110 17.14 24.14 13.21
C LYS A 110 17.97 24.05 11.92
N SER A 111 17.81 22.97 11.15
CA SER A 111 18.48 22.77 9.86
C SER A 111 17.94 23.65 8.74
N GLY A 112 16.75 24.24 8.90
CA GLY A 112 16.00 24.84 7.79
C GLY A 112 15.39 23.81 6.83
N GLU A 113 15.57 22.52 7.09
CA GLU A 113 15.04 21.41 6.29
C GLU A 113 13.78 20.86 6.93
N MET A 114 12.70 20.78 6.16
CA MET A 114 11.42 20.19 6.57
C MET A 114 11.13 18.97 5.71
N VAL A 115 10.89 17.82 6.32
CA VAL A 115 10.42 16.64 5.60
C VAL A 115 8.93 16.81 5.26
N ILE A 116 8.59 16.62 3.99
CA ILE A 116 7.22 16.60 3.50
C ILE A 116 6.84 15.16 3.17
N ASN A 117 5.83 14.64 3.86
CA ASN A 117 5.06 13.50 3.39
C ASN A 117 4.04 14.01 2.38
N MET A 118 4.13 13.54 1.12
CA MET A 118 3.29 14.08 0.05
C MET A 118 1.88 13.48 0.06
N GLU A 119 1.72 12.24 0.53
CA GLU A 119 0.50 11.44 0.35
C GLU A 119 0.01 11.52 -1.10
N TRP A 120 0.94 11.32 -2.04
CA TRP A 120 0.73 11.64 -3.46
C TRP A 120 -0.26 10.71 -4.16
N GLY A 121 -0.76 9.68 -3.49
CA GLY A 121 -1.72 8.73 -4.03
C GLY A 121 -2.98 9.43 -4.52
N ASN A 122 -3.35 10.54 -3.87
CA ASN A 122 -4.50 11.36 -4.26
C ASN A 122 -4.21 12.38 -5.38
N PHE A 123 -3.01 12.36 -5.97
CA PHE A 123 -2.72 13.22 -7.11
C PHE A 123 -3.66 12.90 -8.27
N ARG A 124 -4.17 13.95 -8.93
CA ARG A 124 -5.06 13.84 -10.09
C ARG A 124 -4.74 14.94 -11.08
N SER A 125 -4.71 14.59 -12.36
CA SER A 125 -4.48 15.52 -13.46
C SER A 125 -5.16 15.01 -14.73
N SER A 126 -5.59 15.92 -15.61
CA SER A 126 -6.04 15.58 -16.97
C SER A 126 -4.92 15.02 -17.85
N HIS A 127 -3.67 15.14 -17.40
CA HIS A 127 -2.49 14.57 -18.07
C HIS A 127 -2.21 13.12 -17.68
N LEU A 128 -2.94 12.54 -16.71
CA LEU A 128 -2.85 11.11 -16.45
C LEU A 128 -3.52 10.36 -17.62
N PRO A 129 -2.83 9.42 -18.27
CA PRO A 129 -3.35 8.70 -19.44
C PRO A 129 -4.31 7.58 -19.01
N LEU A 130 -5.40 7.95 -18.34
CA LEU A 130 -6.41 7.02 -17.84
C LEU A 130 -7.21 6.45 -19.00
N ILE A 131 -7.45 5.14 -18.97
CA ILE A 131 -8.29 4.41 -19.92
C ILE A 131 -9.61 4.01 -19.27
N GLU A 132 -10.55 3.49 -20.07
CA GLU A 132 -11.89 3.12 -19.60
C GLU A 132 -11.88 2.14 -18.40
N TYR A 133 -10.88 1.25 -18.34
CA TYR A 133 -10.74 0.29 -17.24
C TYR A 133 -10.33 0.95 -15.92
N ASP A 134 -9.53 2.01 -15.97
CA ASP A 134 -9.17 2.79 -14.78
C ASP A 134 -10.40 3.50 -14.22
N HIS A 135 -11.21 4.10 -15.10
CA HIS A 135 -12.45 4.77 -14.70
C HIS A 135 -13.48 3.80 -14.14
N ALA A 136 -13.65 2.63 -14.75
CA ALA A 136 -14.55 1.60 -14.25
C ALA A 136 -14.08 1.06 -12.88
N MET A 137 -12.77 0.82 -12.74
CA MET A 137 -12.17 0.39 -11.47
C MET A 137 -12.31 1.45 -10.37
N ASP A 138 -12.10 2.73 -10.70
CA ASP A 138 -12.31 3.84 -9.77
C ASP A 138 -13.77 3.92 -9.31
N THR A 139 -14.72 3.80 -10.24
CA THR A 139 -16.17 3.83 -9.94
C THR A 139 -16.58 2.70 -9.01
N ASP A 140 -16.01 1.50 -9.20
CA ASP A 140 -16.32 0.31 -8.40
C ASP A 140 -15.54 0.25 -7.07
N SER A 141 -14.63 1.20 -6.83
CA SER A 141 -13.79 1.21 -5.62
C SER A 141 -14.55 1.68 -4.38
N LEU A 142 -13.98 1.45 -3.20
CA LEU A 142 -14.55 1.94 -1.93
C LEU A 142 -14.53 3.48 -1.84
N ASN A 143 -13.64 4.13 -2.60
CA ASN A 143 -13.41 5.56 -2.60
C ASN A 143 -13.37 6.11 -4.04
N PRO A 144 -14.52 6.18 -4.74
CA PRO A 144 -14.58 6.69 -6.10
C PRO A 144 -14.13 8.15 -6.20
N GLY A 145 -13.29 8.46 -7.18
CA GLY A 145 -12.76 9.81 -7.40
C GLY A 145 -11.55 10.18 -6.52
N GLU A 146 -11.16 9.31 -5.58
CA GLU A 146 -10.00 9.47 -4.70
C GLU A 146 -8.89 8.50 -5.06
N GLN A 147 -7.68 8.79 -4.60
CA GLN A 147 -6.50 7.94 -4.76
C GLN A 147 -6.21 7.58 -6.23
N ILE A 148 -6.49 8.51 -7.16
CA ILE A 148 -6.39 8.27 -8.60
C ILE A 148 -4.97 7.89 -9.03
N PHE A 149 -3.95 8.53 -8.46
CA PHE A 149 -2.57 8.17 -8.73
C PHE A 149 -2.18 6.86 -8.03
N GLU A 150 -2.71 6.57 -6.83
CA GLU A 150 -2.48 5.28 -6.19
C GLU A 150 -3.12 4.12 -6.95
N LYS A 151 -4.21 4.35 -7.68
CA LYS A 151 -4.86 3.34 -8.53
C LYS A 151 -3.99 2.83 -9.69
N ILE A 152 -2.74 3.30 -9.80
CA ILE A 152 -1.69 2.73 -10.68
C ILE A 152 -0.67 1.84 -9.93
N SER A 153 -0.81 1.69 -8.61
CA SER A 153 0.10 0.92 -7.76
C SER A 153 -0.07 -0.58 -7.95
N GLY A 154 0.81 -1.35 -7.30
CA GLY A 154 0.81 -2.80 -7.36
C GLY A 154 -0.46 -3.48 -6.82
N MET A 155 -1.35 -2.78 -6.10
CA MET A 155 -2.66 -3.33 -5.75
C MET A 155 -3.58 -3.45 -6.97
N TYR A 156 -3.46 -2.51 -7.93
CA TYR A 156 -4.46 -2.30 -8.97
C TYR A 156 -4.03 -2.79 -10.36
N LEU A 157 -2.73 -2.96 -10.62
CA LEU A 157 -2.24 -3.43 -11.93
C LEU A 157 -2.86 -4.77 -12.35
N GLY A 158 -3.00 -5.72 -11.41
CA GLY A 158 -3.65 -7.01 -11.67
C GLY A 158 -5.14 -6.88 -11.95
N GLU A 159 -5.82 -5.93 -11.30
CA GLU A 159 -7.24 -5.66 -11.52
C GLU A 159 -7.51 -5.00 -12.87
N ILE A 160 -6.66 -4.06 -13.30
CA ILE A 160 -6.72 -3.50 -14.66
C ILE A 160 -6.55 -4.61 -15.70
N LEU A 161 -5.54 -5.48 -15.53
CA LEU A 161 -5.34 -6.63 -16.41
C LEU A 161 -6.56 -7.56 -16.43
N ARG A 162 -7.14 -7.86 -15.26
CA ARG A 162 -8.34 -8.69 -15.16
C ARG A 162 -9.51 -8.09 -15.94
N ARG A 163 -9.73 -6.78 -15.84
CA ARG A 163 -10.80 -6.08 -16.57
C ARG A 163 -10.61 -6.13 -18.09
N VAL A 164 -9.38 -5.94 -18.56
CA VAL A 164 -9.03 -6.10 -19.98
C VAL A 164 -9.31 -7.53 -20.45
N LEU A 165 -8.81 -8.53 -19.72
CA LEU A 165 -9.00 -9.95 -20.05
C LEU A 165 -10.48 -10.34 -20.02
N LEU A 166 -11.26 -9.83 -19.07
CA LEU A 166 -12.69 -10.08 -18.98
C LEU A 166 -13.42 -9.58 -20.23
N ARG A 167 -13.13 -8.34 -20.66
CA ARG A 167 -13.70 -7.79 -21.90
C ARG A 167 -13.32 -8.62 -23.12
N MET A 168 -12.05 -9.01 -23.24
CA MET A 168 -11.61 -9.85 -24.36
C MET A 168 -12.27 -11.23 -24.36
N ALA A 169 -12.53 -11.82 -23.19
CA ALA A 169 -13.27 -13.07 -23.07
C ALA A 169 -14.73 -12.91 -23.53
N GLU A 170 -15.37 -11.81 -23.18
CA GLU A 170 -16.77 -11.49 -23.53
C GLU A 170 -16.94 -11.13 -25.01
N GLU A 171 -16.03 -10.33 -25.58
CA GLU A 171 -16.18 -9.77 -26.93
C GLU A 171 -15.47 -10.59 -28.02
N ALA A 172 -14.41 -11.32 -27.67
CA ALA A 172 -13.54 -11.99 -28.63
C ALA A 172 -13.31 -13.49 -28.34
N ALA A 173 -14.02 -14.06 -27.34
CA ALA A 173 -13.98 -15.49 -27.01
C ALA A 173 -12.55 -16.04 -26.86
N ILE A 174 -11.61 -15.23 -26.31
CA ILE A 174 -10.18 -15.60 -26.25
C ILE A 174 -9.90 -16.85 -25.40
N PHE A 175 -10.84 -17.23 -24.54
CA PHE A 175 -10.80 -18.41 -23.69
C PHE A 175 -11.88 -19.44 -24.04
N GLY A 176 -12.49 -19.33 -25.23
CA GLY A 176 -13.64 -20.13 -25.66
C GLY A 176 -14.96 -19.38 -25.57
N ASP A 177 -16.06 -20.08 -25.85
CA ASP A 177 -17.41 -19.50 -25.95
C ASP A 177 -17.96 -19.04 -24.58
N GLU A 178 -17.45 -19.61 -23.48
CA GLU A 178 -17.85 -19.25 -22.13
C GLU A 178 -16.77 -18.42 -21.43
N VAL A 179 -17.19 -17.33 -20.78
CA VAL A 179 -16.32 -16.51 -19.95
C VAL A 179 -15.93 -17.28 -18.69
N PRO A 180 -14.63 -17.46 -18.40
CA PRO A 180 -14.18 -18.16 -17.20
C PRO A 180 -14.75 -17.54 -15.92
N PRO A 181 -15.46 -18.29 -15.05
CA PRO A 181 -16.16 -17.73 -13.90
C PRO A 181 -15.26 -16.93 -12.95
N LYS A 182 -14.03 -17.42 -12.70
CA LYS A 182 -13.06 -16.74 -11.83
C LYS A 182 -12.61 -15.39 -12.35
N LEU A 183 -12.65 -15.17 -13.67
CA LEU A 183 -12.27 -13.89 -14.26
C LEU A 183 -13.23 -12.76 -13.89
N LYS A 184 -14.45 -13.09 -13.43
CA LYS A 184 -15.45 -12.13 -12.93
C LYS A 184 -15.21 -11.68 -11.49
N SER A 185 -14.33 -12.37 -10.76
CA SER A 185 -13.99 -12.03 -9.38
C SER A 185 -12.99 -10.88 -9.33
N SER A 186 -13.40 -9.72 -8.82
CA SER A 186 -12.51 -8.56 -8.63
C SER A 186 -11.26 -8.92 -7.81
N PHE A 187 -10.11 -8.36 -8.19
CA PHE A 187 -8.81 -8.55 -7.53
C PHE A 187 -8.31 -10.01 -7.46
N ILE A 188 -8.85 -10.91 -8.29
CA ILE A 188 -8.36 -12.30 -8.38
C ILE A 188 -6.93 -12.37 -8.95
N LEU A 189 -6.57 -11.45 -9.86
CA LEU A 189 -5.22 -11.29 -10.38
C LEU A 189 -4.49 -10.21 -9.60
N ARG A 190 -3.25 -10.50 -9.18
CA ARG A 190 -2.38 -9.56 -8.45
C ARG A 190 -1.14 -9.26 -9.26
N THR A 191 -0.43 -8.19 -8.91
CA THR A 191 0.83 -7.81 -9.59
C THR A 191 1.87 -8.94 -9.69
N PRO A 192 2.11 -9.77 -8.66
CA PRO A 192 3.02 -10.92 -8.77
C PRO A 192 2.60 -12.00 -9.77
N ASP A 193 1.36 -11.95 -10.28
CA ASP A 193 0.85 -12.90 -11.26
C ASP A 193 1.14 -12.46 -12.71
N THR A 194 1.67 -11.25 -12.90
CA THR A 194 2.13 -10.75 -14.20
C THR A 194 3.54 -11.24 -14.50
N SER A 195 3.79 -11.68 -15.74
CA SER A 195 5.10 -12.16 -16.18
C SER A 195 5.26 -12.01 -17.69
N SER A 196 6.49 -11.78 -18.13
CA SER A 196 6.85 -11.82 -19.56
C SER A 196 7.11 -13.24 -20.07
N ASP A 197 7.31 -14.23 -19.20
CA ASP A 197 7.46 -15.64 -19.60
C ASP A 197 6.08 -16.26 -19.84
N LEU A 198 5.79 -16.59 -21.10
CA LEU A 198 4.51 -17.17 -21.54
C LEU A 198 4.21 -18.55 -20.93
N ARG A 199 5.21 -19.25 -20.40
CA ARG A 199 5.00 -20.49 -19.63
C ARG A 199 4.41 -20.15 -18.27
N VAL A 200 5.03 -19.19 -17.57
CA VAL A 200 4.52 -18.66 -16.29
C VAL A 200 3.12 -18.09 -16.47
N VAL A 201 2.86 -17.34 -17.55
CA VAL A 201 1.50 -16.86 -17.87
C VAL A 201 0.53 -18.03 -18.00
N GLY A 202 0.91 -19.10 -18.71
CA GLY A 202 0.08 -20.30 -18.83
C GLY A 202 -0.23 -20.96 -17.49
N ASP A 203 0.78 -21.10 -16.64
CA ASP A 203 0.65 -21.67 -15.30
C ASP A 203 -0.26 -20.80 -14.42
N LYS A 204 -0.10 -19.47 -14.47
CA LYS A 204 -0.96 -18.52 -13.73
C LYS A 204 -2.41 -18.54 -14.20
N LEU A 205 -2.65 -18.57 -15.51
CA LEU A 205 -4.00 -18.70 -16.08
C LEU A 205 -4.67 -19.99 -15.60
N LYS A 206 -3.92 -21.10 -15.54
CA LYS A 206 -4.42 -22.37 -15.05
C LYS A 206 -4.67 -22.36 -13.55
N ASP A 207 -3.70 -21.95 -12.75
CA ASP A 207 -3.73 -22.10 -11.30
C ASP A 207 -4.66 -21.10 -10.63
N ILE A 208 -4.75 -19.88 -11.17
CA ILE A 208 -5.55 -18.80 -10.59
C ILE A 208 -6.94 -18.75 -11.20
N LEU A 209 -7.03 -18.78 -12.53
CA LEU A 209 -8.28 -18.58 -13.26
C LEU A 209 -8.94 -19.88 -13.73
N GLU A 210 -8.31 -21.03 -13.52
CA GLU A 210 -8.76 -22.35 -13.99
C GLU A 210 -8.87 -22.45 -15.52
N ILE A 211 -8.14 -21.59 -16.24
CA ILE A 211 -8.11 -21.55 -17.70
C ILE A 211 -6.99 -22.47 -18.19
N SER A 212 -7.36 -23.66 -18.64
CA SER A 212 -6.43 -24.66 -19.17
C SER A 212 -6.27 -24.58 -20.69
N ASN A 213 -5.22 -25.21 -21.22
CA ASN A 213 -5.01 -25.42 -22.66
C ASN A 213 -4.90 -24.16 -23.53
N THR A 214 -4.50 -23.02 -22.95
CA THR A 214 -4.28 -21.79 -23.71
C THR A 214 -3.10 -21.94 -24.68
N SER A 215 -3.28 -21.51 -25.93
CA SER A 215 -2.23 -21.55 -26.94
C SER A 215 -1.16 -20.47 -26.69
N LEU A 216 0.07 -20.65 -27.21
CA LEU A 216 1.09 -19.58 -27.17
C LEU A 216 0.62 -18.30 -27.87
N LYS A 217 -0.24 -18.40 -28.88
CA LYS A 217 -0.83 -17.24 -29.57
C LYS A 217 -1.80 -16.49 -28.65
N THR A 218 -2.58 -17.21 -27.84
CA THR A 218 -3.51 -16.63 -26.87
C THR A 218 -2.78 -15.95 -25.70
N ARG A 219 -1.59 -16.45 -25.34
CA ARG A 219 -0.78 -15.90 -24.24
C ARG A 219 0.06 -14.68 -24.63
N ARG A 220 0.20 -14.41 -25.94
CA ARG A 220 0.95 -13.25 -26.48
C ARG A 220 0.04 -12.05 -26.64
#